data_AF-A0A660ZBW9-F1
#
_entry.id   AF-A0A660ZBW9-F1
#
_cell.length_a   1.000
_cell.length_b   1.000
_cell.length_c   1.000
_cell.angle_alpha   90.00
_cell.angle_beta   90.00
_cell.angle_gamma   90.00
#
_symmetry.space_group_name_H-M   'P 1'
#
loop_
_entity.id
_entity.type
_entity.pdbx_description
1 polymer ?
#
loop_
_entity_poly.entity_id
_entity_poly.type
_entity_poly.pdbx_seq_one_letter_code
_entity_poly.pdbx_strand_id
1 'polypeptide(L)'
;MGSLYLNRLTPKQKEELIKELWERQNHKCFICGKEIDLEIHKNNLDIDHVIPLKLGGKDDPSNFALTHSSCNRSKQDANLRIARILYEFSELVEKTHKEKGSSPNLTDVLRKFGGAKYKLSFSISGNKIRFSFPEIGDNTIYEYQIFEDKLSGFKYFFAIFPIEYLHHDERINPRSIGRNISKLIKEFFLKRPQLHVTLGYLLTKENPSEIKVFDGQHKAAAQVFLNVRELPVRVFVDPDLDVLLTTNTNAGTVLRQVAFDKSVQRHLGSALYIERVERYKK
;
A
#
# COMPACT_ATOMS: atom_id res chain seq x y z
N MET A 1 11.69 20.88 -14.85
CA MET A 1 11.49 21.19 -16.28
C MET A 1 10.00 21.16 -16.55
N GLY A 2 9.45 22.24 -17.13
CA GLY A 2 8.04 22.28 -17.55
C GLY A 2 7.81 21.53 -18.86
N SER A 3 6.54 21.30 -19.21
CA SER A 3 6.15 20.69 -20.48
C SER A 3 6.50 21.59 -21.66
N LEU A 4 7.26 21.08 -22.64
CA LEU A 4 7.49 21.79 -23.89
C LEU A 4 6.25 21.73 -24.78
N TYR A 5 5.52 20.62 -24.73
CA TYR A 5 4.27 20.45 -25.47
C TYR A 5 3.24 21.51 -25.07
N LEU A 6 2.93 21.62 -23.77
CA LEU A 6 1.91 22.57 -23.28
C LEU A 6 2.29 24.02 -23.55
N ASN A 7 3.60 24.34 -23.48
CA ASN A 7 4.10 25.69 -23.75
C ASN A 7 3.96 26.11 -25.23
N ARG A 8 3.79 25.16 -26.15
CA ARG A 8 3.62 25.42 -27.59
C ARG A 8 2.15 25.59 -28.01
N LEU A 9 1.20 25.27 -27.13
CA LEU A 9 -0.22 25.34 -27.45
C LEU A 9 -0.72 26.78 -27.47
N THR A 10 -1.53 27.11 -28.46
CA THR A 10 -2.36 28.32 -28.47
C THR A 10 -3.48 28.21 -27.42
N PRO A 11 -4.11 29.33 -27.00
CA PRO A 11 -5.24 29.28 -26.06
C PRO A 11 -6.37 28.34 -26.52
N LYS A 12 -6.71 28.36 -27.81
CA LYS A 12 -7.74 27.49 -28.39
C LYS A 12 -7.36 26.00 -28.33
N GLN A 13 -6.13 25.66 -28.70
CA GLN A 13 -5.64 24.28 -28.62
C GLN A 13 -5.58 23.77 -27.17
N LYS A 14 -5.30 24.66 -26.22
CA LYS A 14 -5.33 24.32 -24.80
C LYS A 14 -6.76 24.04 -24.33
N GLU A 15 -7.75 24.83 -24.74
CA GLU A 15 -9.16 24.57 -24.45
C GLU A 15 -9.65 23.24 -25.06
N GLU A 16 -9.26 22.95 -26.31
CA GLU A 16 -9.54 21.66 -26.96
C GLU A 16 -8.95 20.48 -26.19
N LEU A 17 -7.68 20.60 -25.76
CA LEU A 17 -7.02 19.58 -24.95
C LEU A 17 -7.70 19.39 -23.58
N ILE A 18 -8.11 20.48 -22.92
CA ILE A 18 -8.87 20.41 -21.66
C ILE A 18 -10.16 19.61 -21.88
N LYS A 19 -10.91 19.92 -22.94
CA LYS A 19 -12.15 19.23 -23.26
C LYS A 19 -11.93 17.74 -23.57
N GLU A 20 -10.90 17.40 -24.34
CA GLU A 20 -10.53 16.00 -24.62
C GLU A 20 -10.20 15.23 -23.34
N LEU A 21 -9.35 15.81 -22.48
CA LEU A 21 -8.98 15.20 -21.19
C LEU A 21 -10.19 15.05 -20.27
N TRP A 22 -11.09 16.04 -20.27
CA TRP A 22 -12.33 16.03 -19.49
C TRP A 22 -13.25 14.88 -19.90
N GLU A 23 -13.50 14.71 -21.21
CA GLU A 23 -14.29 13.59 -21.75
C GLU A 23 -13.64 12.24 -21.44
N ARG A 24 -12.32 12.10 -21.69
CA ARG A 24 -11.58 10.87 -21.41
C ARG A 24 -11.60 10.47 -19.94
N GLN A 25 -11.70 11.45 -19.05
CA GLN A 25 -11.76 11.23 -17.60
C GLN A 25 -13.19 11.10 -17.07
N ASN A 26 -14.19 10.96 -17.94
CA ASN A 26 -15.60 10.90 -17.57
C ASN A 26 -15.97 12.09 -16.65
N HIS A 27 -15.52 13.27 -17.06
CA HIS A 27 -15.81 14.56 -16.44
C HIS A 27 -15.31 14.70 -15.01
N LYS A 28 -14.30 13.90 -14.60
CA LYS A 28 -13.79 13.87 -13.23
C LYS A 28 -12.32 14.30 -13.14
N CYS A 29 -11.97 14.91 -12.02
CA CYS A 29 -10.58 15.19 -11.66
C CYS A 29 -9.81 13.88 -11.49
N PHE A 30 -8.64 13.78 -12.13
CA PHE A 30 -7.83 12.56 -12.09
C PHE A 30 -7.36 12.18 -10.67
N ILE A 31 -7.10 13.17 -9.82
CA ILE A 31 -6.59 12.95 -8.45
C ILE A 31 -7.73 12.62 -7.48
N CYS A 32 -8.74 13.47 -7.37
CA CYS A 32 -9.78 13.32 -6.35
C CYS A 32 -11.02 12.56 -6.81
N GLY A 33 -11.16 12.29 -8.12
CA GLY A 33 -12.33 11.61 -8.68
C GLY A 33 -13.65 12.39 -8.63
N LYS A 34 -13.64 13.65 -8.13
CA LYS A 34 -14.81 14.53 -8.10
C LYS A 34 -15.06 15.15 -9.48
N GLU A 35 -16.30 15.52 -9.75
CA GLU A 35 -16.72 16.13 -11.00
C GLU A 35 -15.97 17.44 -11.27
N ILE A 36 -15.68 17.66 -12.54
CA ILE A 36 -15.17 18.90 -13.09
C ILE A 36 -16.29 19.50 -13.93
N ASP A 37 -16.68 20.72 -13.63
CA ASP A 37 -17.46 21.56 -14.53
C ASP A 37 -16.50 22.53 -15.24
N LEU A 38 -16.48 22.53 -16.58
CA LEU A 38 -15.53 23.32 -17.36
C LEU A 38 -15.80 24.84 -17.30
N GLU A 39 -17.03 25.24 -17.01
CA GLU A 39 -17.40 26.66 -16.89
C GLU A 39 -17.12 27.16 -15.47
N ILE A 40 -17.61 26.45 -14.45
CA ILE A 40 -17.43 26.83 -13.04
C ILE A 40 -15.95 26.74 -12.64
N HIS A 41 -15.24 25.71 -13.10
CA HIS A 41 -13.85 25.49 -12.74
C HIS A 41 -12.85 26.02 -13.77
N LYS A 42 -13.27 26.78 -14.80
CA LYS A 42 -12.41 27.25 -15.90
C LYS A 42 -11.03 27.77 -15.47
N ASN A 43 -10.98 28.55 -14.39
CA ASN A 43 -9.75 29.18 -13.86
C ASN A 43 -9.06 28.37 -12.74
N ASN A 44 -9.57 27.18 -12.42
CA ASN A 44 -9.12 26.33 -11.31
C ASN A 44 -8.80 24.90 -11.79
N LEU A 45 -8.39 24.75 -13.05
CA LEU A 45 -7.99 23.50 -13.67
C LEU A 45 -6.54 23.54 -14.13
N ASP A 46 -5.82 22.46 -13.86
CA ASP A 46 -4.45 22.24 -14.29
C ASP A 46 -4.36 20.97 -15.15
N ILE A 47 -3.55 21.02 -16.20
CA ILE A 47 -3.07 19.85 -16.94
C ILE A 47 -1.70 19.48 -16.38
N ASP A 48 -1.51 18.23 -15.98
CA ASP A 48 -0.22 17.73 -15.50
C ASP A 48 0.08 16.33 -16.06
N HIS A 49 1.34 15.92 -16.02
CA HIS A 49 1.78 14.60 -16.43
C HIS A 49 1.38 13.55 -15.39
N VAL A 50 0.74 12.46 -15.85
CA VAL A 50 0.44 11.28 -15.04
C VAL A 50 1.72 10.67 -14.49
N ILE A 51 2.69 10.43 -15.37
CA ILE A 51 4.05 10.05 -15.02
C ILE A 51 4.94 11.29 -15.18
N PRO A 52 5.58 11.80 -14.11
CA PRO A 52 6.48 12.94 -14.21
C PRO A 52 7.62 12.70 -15.21
N LEU A 53 8.03 13.73 -15.94
CA LEU A 53 9.14 13.66 -16.91
C LEU A 53 10.43 13.08 -16.31
N LYS A 54 10.73 13.44 -15.05
CA LYS A 54 11.90 12.92 -14.30
C LYS A 54 11.89 11.41 -14.06
N LEU A 55 10.72 10.77 -14.18
CA LEU A 55 10.52 9.33 -14.07
C LEU A 55 10.34 8.67 -15.44
N GLY A 56 10.70 9.35 -16.53
CA GLY A 56 10.58 8.84 -17.90
C GLY A 56 9.18 8.95 -18.49
N GLY A 57 8.30 9.78 -17.93
CA GLY A 57 7.01 10.08 -18.54
C GLY A 57 7.14 10.82 -19.87
N LYS A 58 6.25 10.54 -20.82
CA LYS A 58 6.22 11.23 -22.12
C LYS A 58 5.63 12.63 -21.99
N ASP A 59 6.09 13.56 -22.82
CA ASP A 59 5.54 14.93 -22.90
C ASP A 59 4.50 15.04 -24.03
N ASP A 60 3.41 14.28 -23.91
CA ASP A 60 2.35 14.23 -24.92
C ASP A 60 0.96 13.91 -24.29
N PRO A 61 -0.16 14.11 -25.02
CA PRO A 61 -1.52 13.92 -24.50
C PRO A 61 -1.84 12.55 -23.91
N SER A 62 -1.11 11.50 -24.28
CA SER A 62 -1.29 10.15 -23.70
C SER A 62 -0.86 10.08 -22.23
N ASN A 63 0.02 10.99 -21.79
CA ASN A 63 0.51 11.07 -20.42
C ASN A 63 -0.04 12.30 -19.67
N PHE A 64 -1.00 13.04 -20.21
CA PHE A 64 -1.62 14.16 -19.50
C PHE A 64 -2.89 13.77 -18.77
N ALA A 65 -3.21 14.49 -17.71
CA ALA A 65 -4.48 14.40 -17.03
C ALA A 65 -4.93 15.77 -16.54
N LEU A 66 -6.25 15.95 -16.51
CA LEU A 66 -6.91 17.16 -16.01
C LEU A 66 -7.21 17.02 -14.51
N THR A 67 -6.86 18.05 -13.75
CA THR A 67 -6.99 18.07 -12.29
C THR A 67 -7.51 19.43 -11.81
N HIS A 68 -8.15 19.47 -10.65
CA HIS A 68 -8.34 20.73 -9.95
C HIS A 68 -6.98 21.30 -9.54
N SER A 69 -6.77 22.61 -9.69
CA SER A 69 -5.50 23.26 -9.32
C SER A 69 -5.15 23.06 -7.84
N SER A 70 -6.14 22.98 -6.96
CA SER A 70 -5.93 22.66 -5.54
C SER A 70 -5.35 21.25 -5.34
N CYS A 71 -5.94 20.23 -5.99
CA CYS A 71 -5.44 18.85 -5.96
C CYS A 71 -4.02 18.75 -6.54
N ASN A 72 -3.77 19.47 -7.64
CA ASN A 72 -2.48 19.47 -8.30
C ASN A 72 -1.37 20.06 -7.41
N ARG A 73 -1.64 21.21 -6.77
CA ARG A 73 -0.69 21.82 -5.82
C ARG A 73 -0.34 20.88 -4.65
N SER A 74 -1.31 20.14 -4.14
CA SER A 74 -1.11 19.20 -3.02
C SER A 74 -0.24 17.99 -3.37
N LYS A 75 -0.13 17.60 -4.65
CA LYS A 75 0.63 16.39 -5.05
C LYS A 75 2.16 16.56 -4.97
N GLN A 76 2.64 17.80 -5.01
CA GLN A 76 4.06 18.13 -5.17
C GLN A 76 4.68 17.42 -6.39
N ASP A 77 5.69 16.59 -6.17
CA ASP A 77 6.48 15.92 -7.19
C ASP A 77 6.04 14.46 -7.47
N ALA A 78 4.91 14.05 -6.90
CA ALA A 78 4.41 12.70 -7.00
C ALA A 78 3.81 12.41 -8.39
N ASN A 79 3.90 11.15 -8.80
CA ASN A 79 3.11 10.60 -9.90
C ASN A 79 1.61 10.77 -9.61
N LEU A 80 0.79 11.16 -10.60
CA LEU A 80 -0.64 11.44 -10.36
C LEU A 80 -1.41 10.21 -9.87
N ARG A 81 -0.97 9.00 -10.23
CA ARG A 81 -1.55 7.76 -9.69
C ARG A 81 -1.30 7.63 -8.19
N ILE A 82 -0.10 7.98 -7.74
CA ILE A 82 0.24 8.02 -6.31
C ILE A 82 -0.56 9.13 -5.63
N ALA A 83 -0.64 10.31 -6.25
CA ALA A 83 -1.41 11.43 -5.71
C ALA A 83 -2.87 11.06 -5.46
N ARG A 84 -3.50 10.33 -6.39
CA ARG A 84 -4.85 9.78 -6.22
C ARG A 84 -4.96 8.84 -5.02
N ILE A 85 -4.05 7.88 -4.88
CA ILE A 85 -4.05 6.96 -3.73
C ILE A 85 -3.87 7.72 -2.41
N LEU A 86 -2.99 8.72 -2.38
CA LEU A 86 -2.78 9.56 -1.19
C LEU A 86 -4.02 10.42 -0.87
N TYR A 87 -4.75 10.87 -1.89
CA TYR A 87 -6.03 11.53 -1.71
C TYR A 87 -7.06 10.58 -1.10
N GLU A 88 -7.21 9.37 -1.63
CA GLU A 88 -8.11 8.36 -1.07
C GLU A 88 -7.77 7.99 0.38
N PHE A 89 -6.48 7.98 0.74
CA PHE A 89 -6.05 7.82 2.12
C PHE A 89 -6.41 9.04 2.98
N SER A 90 -6.27 10.27 2.45
CA SER A 90 -6.67 11.48 3.18
C SER A 90 -8.18 11.53 3.45
N GLU A 91 -9.01 11.09 2.51
CA GLU A 91 -10.45 10.95 2.72
C GLU A 91 -10.78 9.91 3.79
N LEU A 92 -10.05 8.78 3.80
CA LEU A 92 -10.20 7.78 4.85
C LEU A 92 -9.84 8.36 6.23
N VAL A 93 -8.76 9.13 6.31
CA VAL A 93 -8.35 9.84 7.54
C VAL A 93 -9.43 10.79 8.02
N GLU A 94 -9.95 11.66 7.14
CA GLU A 94 -11.04 12.58 7.50
C GLU A 94 -12.29 11.84 7.98
N LYS A 95 -12.66 10.75 7.30
CA LYS A 95 -13.81 9.92 7.67
C LYS A 95 -13.62 9.29 9.06
N THR A 96 -12.49 8.64 9.32
CA THR A 96 -12.28 7.98 10.63
C THR A 96 -12.14 8.98 11.76
N HIS A 97 -11.56 10.16 11.53
CA HIS A 97 -11.53 11.22 12.54
C HIS A 97 -12.94 11.72 12.89
N LYS A 98 -13.82 11.88 11.90
CA LYS A 98 -15.22 12.27 12.14
C LYS A 98 -16.01 11.19 12.87
N GLU A 99 -15.78 9.91 12.56
CA GLU A 99 -16.55 8.79 13.12
C GLU A 99 -16.04 8.32 14.49
N LYS A 100 -14.72 8.29 14.70
CA LYS A 100 -14.06 7.65 15.86
C LYS A 100 -13.09 8.56 16.61
N GLY A 101 -12.84 9.78 16.12
CA GLY A 101 -11.88 10.72 16.71
C GLY A 101 -10.41 10.38 16.46
N SER A 102 -10.10 9.35 15.67
CA SER A 102 -8.73 8.86 15.46
C SER A 102 -8.40 8.58 13.99
N SER A 103 -7.11 8.52 13.67
CA SER A 103 -6.59 8.14 12.36
C SER A 103 -6.85 6.64 12.09
N PRO A 104 -6.99 6.22 10.82
CA PRO A 104 -7.42 4.87 10.46
C PRO A 104 -6.38 3.83 10.88
N ASN A 105 -6.83 2.62 11.17
CA ASN A 105 -5.97 1.44 11.35
C ASN A 105 -6.11 0.48 10.15
N LEU A 106 -5.44 -0.68 10.21
CA LEU A 106 -5.52 -1.65 9.12
C LEU A 106 -6.96 -2.19 8.93
N THR A 107 -7.78 -2.29 9.97
CA THR A 107 -9.20 -2.68 9.86
C THR A 107 -9.95 -1.74 8.91
N ASP A 108 -9.76 -0.43 9.05
CA ASP A 108 -10.44 0.57 8.23
C ASP A 108 -10.00 0.48 6.76
N VAL A 109 -8.71 0.22 6.52
CA VAL A 109 -8.16 0.00 5.18
C VAL A 109 -8.74 -1.28 4.57
N LEU A 110 -8.67 -2.41 5.27
CA LEU A 110 -9.20 -3.69 4.77
C LEU A 110 -10.68 -3.54 4.42
N ARG A 111 -11.50 -2.95 5.30
CA ARG A 111 -12.92 -2.72 5.05
C ARG A 111 -13.18 -1.83 3.84
N LYS A 112 -12.42 -0.74 3.66
CA LYS A 112 -12.52 0.13 2.47
C LYS A 112 -12.34 -0.65 1.17
N PHE A 113 -11.45 -1.64 1.16
CA PHE A 113 -11.18 -2.49 0.00
C PHE A 113 -11.96 -3.82 0.02
N GLY A 114 -12.94 -3.98 0.91
CA GLY A 114 -13.77 -5.18 0.98
C GLY A 114 -13.09 -6.41 1.58
N GLY A 115 -12.02 -6.24 2.34
CA GLY A 115 -11.37 -7.26 3.17
C GLY A 115 -12.00 -7.42 4.57
N ALA A 116 -11.36 -8.21 5.43
CA ALA A 116 -11.77 -8.48 6.82
C ALA A 116 -13.22 -8.95 6.98
N LYS A 117 -13.61 -9.97 6.20
CA LYS A 117 -14.98 -10.51 6.10
C LYS A 117 -15.14 -11.90 6.68
N TYR A 118 -14.22 -12.80 6.36
CA TYR A 118 -14.40 -14.24 6.56
C TYR A 118 -13.41 -14.77 7.60
N LYS A 119 -13.83 -15.81 8.32
CA LYS A 119 -12.96 -16.60 9.18
C LYS A 119 -12.45 -17.79 8.39
N LEU A 120 -11.27 -18.27 8.71
CA LEU A 120 -10.65 -19.41 8.05
C LEU A 120 -11.06 -20.71 8.74
N SER A 121 -11.66 -21.63 7.97
CA SER A 121 -11.80 -23.02 8.38
C SER A 121 -10.53 -23.79 8.02
N PHE A 122 -10.00 -24.58 8.94
CA PHE A 122 -8.78 -25.36 8.72
C PHE A 122 -8.79 -26.70 9.45
N SER A 123 -7.89 -27.58 9.02
CA SER A 123 -7.54 -28.81 9.73
C SER A 123 -6.02 -28.87 9.94
N ILE A 124 -5.60 -29.33 11.11
CA ILE A 124 -4.18 -29.55 11.42
C ILE A 124 -3.99 -31.04 11.64
N SER A 125 -2.99 -31.63 10.99
CA SER A 125 -2.65 -33.04 11.13
C SER A 125 -1.14 -33.19 11.14
N GLY A 126 -0.60 -33.64 12.28
CA GLY A 126 0.84 -33.68 12.51
C GLY A 126 1.45 -32.27 12.43
N ASN A 127 2.35 -32.07 11.46
CA ASN A 127 3.05 -30.82 11.21
C ASN A 127 2.55 -30.11 9.95
N LYS A 128 1.31 -30.36 9.54
CA LYS A 128 0.70 -29.72 8.36
C LYS A 128 -0.62 -29.05 8.71
N ILE A 129 -0.89 -27.93 8.06
CA ILE A 129 -2.18 -27.24 8.08
C ILE A 129 -2.80 -27.28 6.69
N ARG A 130 -4.11 -27.54 6.63
CA ARG A 130 -4.90 -27.50 5.40
C ARG A 130 -6.09 -26.57 5.53
N PHE A 131 -6.36 -25.78 4.50
CA PHE A 131 -7.50 -24.86 4.43
C PHE A 131 -7.87 -24.55 2.98
N SER A 132 -9.01 -23.86 2.78
CA SER A 132 -9.51 -23.38 1.49
C SER A 132 -10.19 -22.02 1.68
N PHE A 133 -10.60 -21.37 0.58
CA PHE A 133 -11.26 -20.06 0.62
C PHE A 133 -12.65 -20.07 -0.07
N PRO A 134 -13.59 -20.92 0.36
CA PRO A 134 -14.84 -21.14 -0.36
C PRO A 134 -15.73 -19.88 -0.43
N GLU A 135 -15.66 -18.98 0.55
CA GLU A 135 -16.46 -17.75 0.60
C GLU A 135 -16.09 -16.73 -0.52
N ILE A 136 -14.95 -16.91 -1.18
CA ILE A 136 -14.57 -16.13 -2.38
C ILE A 136 -14.60 -16.98 -3.66
N GLY A 137 -15.18 -18.19 -3.59
CA GLY A 137 -15.31 -19.12 -4.71
C GLY A 137 -14.08 -20.00 -4.96
N ASP A 138 -13.05 -19.95 -4.10
CA ASP A 138 -11.86 -20.80 -4.23
C ASP A 138 -11.95 -22.03 -3.31
N ASN A 139 -12.32 -23.16 -3.90
CA ASN A 139 -12.43 -24.45 -3.22
C ASN A 139 -11.12 -25.25 -3.24
N THR A 140 -10.02 -24.66 -3.69
CA THR A 140 -8.71 -25.33 -3.69
C THR A 140 -8.27 -25.61 -2.26
N ILE A 141 -7.85 -26.86 -1.99
CA ILE A 141 -7.27 -27.23 -0.70
C ILE A 141 -5.78 -26.86 -0.74
N TYR A 142 -5.42 -25.88 0.06
CA TYR A 142 -4.03 -25.51 0.30
C TYR A 142 -3.49 -26.31 1.47
N GLU A 143 -2.30 -26.88 1.31
CA GLU A 143 -1.58 -27.60 2.35
C GLU A 143 -0.21 -26.95 2.57
N TYR A 144 0.07 -26.56 3.82
CA TYR A 144 1.33 -25.94 4.20
C TYR A 144 2.00 -26.67 5.37
N GLN A 145 3.33 -26.67 5.35
CA GLN A 145 4.16 -27.17 6.42
C GLN A 145 4.18 -26.20 7.61
N ILE A 146 3.96 -26.72 8.80
CA ILE A 146 4.17 -26.04 10.07
C ILE A 146 5.62 -26.27 10.51
N PHE A 147 6.30 -25.18 10.81
CA PHE A 147 7.65 -25.12 11.34
C PHE A 147 7.63 -24.71 12.80
N GLU A 148 8.74 -24.91 13.49
CA GLU A 148 8.94 -24.49 14.87
C GLU A 148 10.12 -23.53 14.96
N ASP A 149 9.91 -22.41 15.65
CA ASP A 149 10.96 -21.47 15.99
C ASP A 149 11.81 -22.04 17.13
N LYS A 150 13.08 -22.34 16.87
CA LYS A 150 13.93 -23.11 17.79
C LYS A 150 14.19 -22.43 19.14
N LEU A 151 14.07 -21.11 19.23
CA LEU A 151 14.37 -20.36 20.46
C LEU A 151 13.11 -20.10 21.27
N SER A 152 12.01 -19.74 20.62
CA SER A 152 10.73 -19.47 21.30
C SER A 152 9.84 -20.70 21.46
N GLY A 153 10.07 -21.77 20.68
CA GLY A 153 9.17 -22.93 20.58
C GLY A 153 7.88 -22.64 19.80
N PHE A 154 7.71 -21.44 19.23
CA PHE A 154 6.48 -21.07 18.53
C PHE A 154 6.35 -21.82 17.21
N LYS A 155 5.17 -22.39 17.00
CA LYS A 155 4.80 -23.00 15.72
C LYS A 155 4.35 -21.92 14.74
N TYR A 156 4.75 -22.03 13.49
CA TYR A 156 4.35 -21.08 12.45
C TYR A 156 4.35 -21.71 11.06
N PHE A 157 3.64 -21.10 10.13
CA PHE A 157 3.70 -21.44 8.71
C PHE A 157 3.70 -20.16 7.86
N PHE A 158 3.99 -20.30 6.57
CA PHE A 158 3.88 -19.22 5.59
C PHE A 158 2.77 -19.56 4.62
N ALA A 159 1.89 -18.59 4.36
CA ALA A 159 0.84 -18.71 3.36
C ALA A 159 0.50 -17.34 2.78
N ILE A 160 -0.15 -17.38 1.62
CA ILE A 160 -0.73 -16.20 0.98
C ILE A 160 -2.22 -16.19 1.30
N PHE A 161 -2.73 -15.04 1.75
CA PHE A 161 -4.14 -14.89 2.13
C PHE A 161 -4.80 -13.77 1.33
N PRO A 162 -6.00 -14.00 0.80
CA PRO A 162 -6.87 -12.94 0.33
C PRO A 162 -7.20 -11.96 1.47
N ILE A 163 -7.28 -10.67 1.18
CA ILE A 163 -7.54 -9.65 2.20
C ILE A 163 -8.89 -9.84 2.91
N GLU A 164 -9.82 -10.59 2.31
CA GLU A 164 -11.11 -11.00 2.85
C GLU A 164 -10.98 -11.85 4.12
N TYR A 165 -9.90 -12.63 4.27
CA TYR A 165 -9.66 -13.50 5.43
C TYR A 165 -8.71 -12.89 6.46
N LEU A 166 -8.11 -11.74 6.14
CA LEU A 166 -7.19 -11.05 7.03
C LEU A 166 -7.93 -10.09 7.94
N HIS A 167 -7.61 -10.13 9.23
CA HIS A 167 -8.20 -9.27 10.25
C HIS A 167 -7.10 -8.55 11.01
N HIS A 168 -7.25 -7.25 11.24
CA HIS A 168 -6.24 -6.54 12.02
C HIS A 168 -6.31 -6.91 13.50
N ASP A 169 -5.14 -7.11 14.11
CA ASP A 169 -5.01 -7.21 15.56
C ASP A 169 -4.74 -5.86 16.21
N GLU A 170 -5.75 -5.33 16.90
CA GLU A 170 -5.67 -4.06 17.63
C GLU A 170 -4.96 -4.18 18.99
N ARG A 171 -4.81 -5.39 19.53
CA ARG A 171 -4.18 -5.64 20.85
C ARG A 171 -2.65 -5.65 20.75
N ILE A 172 -2.10 -6.37 19.77
CA ILE A 172 -0.67 -6.49 19.51
C ILE A 172 -0.13 -5.24 18.81
N ASN A 173 -0.91 -4.61 17.93
CA ASN A 173 -0.51 -3.39 17.23
C ASN A 173 -1.60 -2.32 17.27
N PRO A 174 -1.72 -1.56 18.37
CA PRO A 174 -2.76 -0.53 18.54
C PRO A 174 -2.51 0.74 17.70
N ARG A 175 -1.53 0.73 16.79
CA ARG A 175 -1.08 1.94 16.10
C ARG A 175 -1.97 2.27 14.92
N SER A 176 -2.38 3.55 14.88
CA SER A 176 -2.99 4.13 13.69
C SER A 176 -1.96 4.36 12.58
N ILE A 177 -2.46 4.36 11.36
CA ILE A 177 -1.68 4.56 10.14
C ILE A 177 -1.28 6.02 10.05
N GLY A 178 0.01 6.29 10.25
CA GLY A 178 0.59 7.61 10.15
C GLY A 178 1.05 7.99 8.73
N ARG A 179 1.54 9.24 8.60
CA ARG A 179 2.01 9.84 7.32
C ARG A 179 3.08 9.05 6.57
N ASN A 180 3.82 8.17 7.26
CA ASN A 180 4.86 7.33 6.64
C ASN A 180 4.32 6.32 5.63
N ILE A 181 3.01 6.03 5.60
CA ILE A 181 2.40 5.18 4.57
C ILE A 181 2.70 5.70 3.15
N SER A 182 2.78 7.03 2.99
CA SER A 182 3.10 7.66 1.71
C SER A 182 4.46 7.23 1.15
N LYS A 183 5.45 7.01 2.02
CA LYS A 183 6.79 6.55 1.62
C LYS A 183 6.73 5.10 1.14
N LEU A 184 5.99 4.24 1.85
CA LEU A 184 5.84 2.83 1.47
C LEU A 184 5.05 2.66 0.17
N ILE A 185 3.96 3.41 -0.01
CA ILE A 185 3.21 3.42 -1.27
C ILE A 185 4.15 3.82 -2.42
N LYS A 186 4.97 4.87 -2.25
CA LYS A 186 5.96 5.27 -3.26
C LYS A 186 6.99 4.17 -3.55
N GLU A 187 7.54 3.52 -2.52
CA GLU A 187 8.51 2.43 -2.69
C GLU A 187 7.92 1.23 -3.45
N PHE A 188 6.74 0.77 -3.05
CA PHE A 188 6.07 -0.37 -3.70
C PHE A 188 5.58 -0.02 -5.10
N PHE A 189 5.15 1.22 -5.34
CA PHE A 189 4.79 1.69 -6.68
C PHE A 189 5.99 1.65 -7.65
N LEU A 190 7.21 1.85 -7.14
CA LEU A 190 8.45 1.67 -7.89
C LEU A 190 8.85 0.19 -8.08
N LYS A 191 7.96 -0.76 -7.77
CA LYS A 191 8.17 -2.21 -7.86
C LYS A 191 9.34 -2.73 -7.01
N ARG A 192 9.67 -2.02 -5.93
CA ARG A 192 10.67 -2.50 -4.97
C ARG A 192 10.00 -3.48 -4.01
N PRO A 193 10.62 -4.64 -3.73
CA PRO A 193 9.97 -5.70 -2.98
C PRO A 193 9.81 -5.34 -1.50
N GLN A 194 8.78 -5.90 -0.87
CA GLN A 194 8.69 -5.95 0.58
C GLN A 194 9.75 -6.92 1.12
N LEU A 195 10.67 -6.41 1.96
CA LEU A 195 11.76 -7.22 2.50
C LEU A 195 11.34 -8.20 3.61
N HIS A 196 10.29 -7.87 4.38
CA HIS A 196 9.81 -8.70 5.48
C HIS A 196 8.31 -8.90 5.34
N VAL A 197 7.85 -10.15 5.32
CA VAL A 197 6.43 -10.52 5.21
C VAL A 197 5.59 -9.97 6.36
N THR A 198 4.28 -9.89 6.15
CA THR A 198 3.33 -9.54 7.20
C THR A 198 3.34 -10.65 8.26
N LEU A 199 3.20 -10.26 9.52
CA LEU A 199 3.13 -11.19 10.63
C LEU A 199 1.68 -11.29 11.11
N GLY A 200 1.28 -12.50 11.49
CA GLY A 200 -0.03 -12.74 12.06
C GLY A 200 -0.06 -14.01 12.89
N TYR A 201 -1.22 -14.32 13.44
CA TYR A 201 -1.46 -15.55 14.17
C TYR A 201 -2.87 -16.07 13.93
N LEU A 202 -3.06 -17.34 14.27
CA LEU A 202 -4.37 -17.98 14.36
C LEU A 202 -4.47 -18.75 15.68
N LEU A 203 -5.69 -18.92 16.17
CA LEU A 203 -5.98 -19.68 17.39
C LEU A 203 -6.79 -20.92 17.01
N THR A 204 -6.28 -22.12 17.30
CA THR A 204 -6.90 -23.40 16.92
C THR A 204 -8.11 -23.75 17.79
N LYS A 205 -8.22 -23.14 18.97
CA LYS A 205 -9.42 -23.21 19.83
C LYS A 205 -10.66 -22.62 19.17
N GLU A 206 -10.49 -21.75 18.19
CA GLU A 206 -11.56 -21.17 17.37
C GLU A 206 -11.51 -21.82 15.99
N ASN A 207 -12.57 -22.51 15.56
CA ASN A 207 -12.69 -23.01 14.19
C ASN A 207 -14.13 -22.80 13.70
N PRO A 208 -14.37 -21.90 12.73
CA PRO A 208 -13.38 -21.12 11.97
C PRO A 208 -12.70 -20.02 12.79
N SER A 209 -11.41 -19.75 12.53
CA SER A 209 -10.57 -18.77 13.24
C SER A 209 -10.29 -17.54 12.39
N GLU A 210 -10.07 -16.39 13.03
CA GLU A 210 -9.58 -15.21 12.32
C GLU A 210 -8.06 -15.27 12.12
N ILE A 211 -7.59 -14.96 10.91
CA ILE A 211 -6.15 -14.72 10.67
C ILE A 211 -5.84 -13.29 11.08
N LYS A 212 -5.41 -13.14 12.34
CA LYS A 212 -5.10 -11.85 12.96
C LYS A 212 -3.72 -11.38 12.52
N VAL A 213 -3.64 -10.23 11.85
CA VAL A 213 -2.39 -9.63 11.35
C VAL A 213 -2.08 -8.31 12.04
N PHE A 214 -0.80 -8.10 12.33
CA PHE A 214 -0.32 -6.86 12.94
C PHE A 214 0.62 -6.12 11.98
N ASP A 215 0.16 -4.99 11.48
CA ASP A 215 0.87 -4.19 10.47
C ASP A 215 1.64 -3.02 11.08
N GLY A 216 2.68 -3.34 11.85
CA GLY A 216 3.42 -2.34 12.61
C GLY A 216 4.19 -1.31 11.75
N GLN A 217 4.52 -1.64 10.51
CA GLN A 217 5.17 -0.68 9.59
C GLN A 217 4.21 -0.12 8.54
N HIS A 218 2.92 -0.48 8.57
CA HIS A 218 1.92 -0.08 7.57
C HIS A 218 2.20 -0.61 6.15
N LYS A 219 2.90 -1.75 6.03
CA LYS A 219 3.27 -2.40 4.76
C LYS A 219 2.08 -3.11 4.13
N ALA A 220 1.26 -3.78 4.94
CA ALA A 220 0.05 -4.43 4.44
C ALA A 220 -0.92 -3.36 3.92
N ALA A 221 -1.16 -2.30 4.72
CA ALA A 221 -1.99 -1.18 4.32
C ALA A 221 -1.51 -0.53 3.00
N ALA A 222 -0.21 -0.25 2.87
CA ALA A 222 0.35 0.34 1.65
C ALA A 222 0.15 -0.53 0.40
N GLN A 223 0.25 -1.85 0.52
CA GLN A 223 0.01 -2.78 -0.60
C GLN A 223 -1.47 -2.85 -0.96
N VAL A 224 -2.37 -2.89 0.03
CA VAL A 224 -3.82 -2.88 -0.22
C VAL A 224 -4.25 -1.61 -0.94
N PHE A 225 -3.68 -0.45 -0.58
CA PHE A 225 -3.88 0.81 -1.31
C PHE A 225 -3.37 0.80 -2.76
N LEU A 226 -2.44 -0.09 -3.09
CA LEU A 226 -1.95 -0.35 -4.45
C LEU A 226 -2.76 -1.45 -5.15
N ASN A 227 -3.96 -1.80 -4.65
CA ASN A 227 -4.86 -2.84 -5.14
C ASN A 227 -4.31 -4.27 -5.07
N VAL A 228 -3.33 -4.53 -4.21
CA VAL A 228 -2.93 -5.91 -3.90
C VAL A 228 -4.05 -6.60 -3.12
N ARG A 229 -4.54 -7.72 -3.64
CA ARG A 229 -5.66 -8.50 -3.07
C ARG A 229 -5.24 -9.64 -2.18
N GLU A 230 -3.97 -10.03 -2.23
CA GLU A 230 -3.42 -11.18 -1.53
C GLU A 230 -2.10 -10.80 -0.89
N LEU A 231 -1.90 -11.17 0.38
CA LEU A 231 -0.70 -10.82 1.13
C LEU A 231 0.01 -12.08 1.64
N PRO A 232 1.35 -12.17 1.52
CA PRO A 232 2.12 -13.21 2.18
C PRO A 232 2.21 -12.92 3.68
N VAL A 233 1.87 -13.93 4.48
CA VAL A 233 1.84 -13.82 5.95
C VAL A 233 2.62 -14.98 6.57
N ARG A 234 3.47 -14.67 7.54
CA ARG A 234 3.96 -15.64 8.52
C ARG A 234 2.95 -15.73 9.65
N VAL A 235 2.29 -16.88 9.78
CA VAL A 235 1.21 -17.08 10.74
C VAL A 235 1.71 -17.97 11.88
N PHE A 236 1.71 -17.45 13.10
CA PHE A 236 1.94 -18.21 14.31
C PHE A 236 0.70 -19.03 14.68
N VAL A 237 0.88 -20.29 15.08
CA VAL A 237 -0.20 -21.21 15.48
C VAL A 237 -0.21 -21.33 16.99
N ASP A 238 -1.30 -20.91 17.64
CA ASP A 238 -1.46 -20.88 19.09
C ASP A 238 -0.25 -20.25 19.84
N PRO A 239 0.24 -19.06 19.42
CA PRO A 239 1.35 -18.43 20.13
C PRO A 239 0.93 -17.97 21.53
N ASP A 240 1.92 -17.83 22.42
CA ASP A 240 1.75 -17.01 23.62
C ASP A 240 1.63 -15.54 23.20
N LEU A 241 0.43 -14.98 23.36
CA LEU A 241 0.11 -13.61 22.94
C LEU A 241 0.85 -12.56 23.77
N ASP A 242 1.19 -12.83 25.02
CA ASP A 242 1.90 -11.88 25.88
C ASP A 242 3.37 -11.80 25.47
N VAL A 243 3.97 -12.94 25.12
CA VAL A 243 5.32 -12.99 24.54
C VAL A 243 5.36 -12.30 23.18
N LEU A 244 4.36 -12.52 22.31
CA LEU A 244 4.28 -11.82 21.02
C LEU A 244 4.11 -10.31 21.20
N LEU A 245 3.24 -9.87 22.12
CA LEU A 245 3.02 -8.46 22.43
C LEU A 245 4.31 -7.80 22.95
N THR A 246 5.00 -8.47 23.87
CA THR A 246 6.28 -8.01 24.43
C THR A 246 7.34 -7.90 23.33
N THR A 247 7.45 -8.93 22.48
CA THR A 247 8.41 -8.95 21.37
C THR A 247 8.14 -7.83 20.37
N ASN A 248 6.88 -7.63 19.98
CA ASN A 248 6.48 -6.56 19.07
C ASN A 248 6.73 -5.16 19.66
N THR A 249 6.47 -5.00 20.96
CA THR A 249 6.74 -3.75 21.69
C THR A 249 8.24 -3.43 21.72
N ASN A 250 9.08 -4.42 22.03
CA ASN A 250 10.54 -4.26 22.04
C ASN A 250 11.10 -3.96 20.65
N ALA A 251 10.58 -4.63 19.61
CA ALA A 251 10.93 -4.37 18.21
C ALA A 251 10.56 -2.95 17.75
N GLY A 252 9.45 -2.41 18.25
CA GLY A 252 9.01 -1.04 17.94
C GLY A 252 9.76 0.06 18.69
N THR A 253 10.47 -0.29 19.76
CA THR A 253 11.10 0.67 20.69
C THR A 253 12.63 0.52 20.72
N VAL A 254 13.14 -0.39 21.55
CA VAL A 254 14.57 -0.57 21.85
C VAL A 254 15.33 -1.19 20.69
N LEU A 255 14.71 -2.16 19.99
CA LEU A 255 15.32 -2.91 18.89
C LEU A 255 14.95 -2.35 17.51
N ARG A 256 14.53 -1.08 17.46
CA ARG A 256 14.19 -0.44 16.19
C ARG A 256 15.40 -0.50 15.26
N GLN A 257 15.18 -0.96 14.02
CA GLN A 257 16.24 -1.04 13.01
C GLN A 257 17.03 0.27 12.96
N VAL A 258 18.32 0.18 13.26
CA VAL A 258 19.25 1.29 13.23
C VAL A 258 19.41 1.72 11.77
N ALA A 259 19.20 2.99 11.49
CA ALA A 259 19.45 3.53 10.16
C ALA A 259 20.95 3.38 9.85
N PHE A 260 21.30 2.96 8.63
CA PHE A 260 22.70 2.95 8.21
C PHE A 260 23.31 4.34 8.41
N ASP A 261 24.50 4.37 9.02
CA ASP A 261 25.29 5.59 9.12
C ASP A 261 25.55 6.19 7.73
N LYS A 262 25.68 7.51 7.68
CA LYS A 262 25.91 8.24 6.41
C LYS A 262 27.14 7.72 5.65
N SER A 263 28.16 7.21 6.33
CA SER A 263 29.34 6.59 5.74
C SER A 263 28.99 5.30 4.98
N VAL A 264 28.19 4.42 5.59
CA VAL A 264 27.72 3.16 4.98
C VAL A 264 26.80 3.45 3.79
N GLN A 265 25.92 4.45 3.91
CA GLN A 265 25.06 4.89 2.79
C GLN A 265 25.86 5.36 1.57
N ARG A 266 26.95 6.13 1.78
CA ARG A 266 27.85 6.55 0.69
C ARG A 266 28.54 5.39 0.01
N HIS A 267 28.96 4.39 0.79
CA HIS A 267 29.60 3.19 0.23
C HIS A 267 28.63 2.38 -0.63
N LEU A 268 27.42 2.10 -0.13
CA LEU A 268 26.36 1.43 -0.88
C LEU A 268 25.98 2.19 -2.16
N GLY A 269 25.87 3.51 -2.07
CA GLY A 269 25.62 4.37 -3.24
C GLY A 269 26.72 4.28 -4.29
N SER A 270 27.99 4.23 -3.85
CA SER A 270 29.14 4.09 -4.74
C SER A 270 29.16 2.72 -5.43
N ALA A 271 28.84 1.65 -4.72
CA ALA A 271 28.72 0.30 -5.29
C ALA A 271 27.65 0.23 -6.38
N LEU A 272 26.45 0.77 -6.12
CA LEU A 272 25.37 0.85 -7.10
C LEU A 272 25.74 1.70 -8.33
N TYR A 273 26.51 2.77 -8.13
CA TYR A 273 26.97 3.62 -9.23
C TYR A 273 27.97 2.89 -10.13
N ILE A 274 28.99 2.23 -9.55
CA ILE A 274 29.98 1.45 -10.28
C ILE A 274 29.29 0.37 -11.12
N GLU A 275 28.35 -0.37 -10.51
CA GLU A 275 27.62 -1.44 -11.21
C GLU A 275 26.79 -0.92 -12.39
N ARG A 276 26.23 0.30 -12.29
CA ARG A 276 25.51 0.95 -13.39
C ARG A 276 26.44 1.41 -14.51
N VAL A 277 27.60 1.97 -14.15
CA VAL A 277 28.61 2.40 -15.13
C VAL A 277 29.15 1.20 -15.91
N GLU A 278 29.47 0.10 -15.21
CA GLU A 278 29.93 -1.13 -15.87
C GLU A 278 28.86 -1.75 -16.77
N ARG A 279 27.57 -1.65 -16.42
CA ARG A 279 26.48 -2.05 -17.31
C ARG A 279 26.33 -1.14 -18.54
N TYR A 280 26.60 0.15 -18.43
CA TYR A 280 26.49 1.10 -19.55
C TYR A 280 27.65 0.98 -20.55
N LYS A 281 28.81 0.49 -20.11
CA LYS A 281 29.98 0.24 -20.98
C LYS A 281 29.86 -1.01 -21.85
N LYS A 282 28.90 -1.91 -21.55
CA LYS A 282 28.59 -3.11 -22.35
C LYS A 282 27.50 -2.80 -23.37
#